data_AF-A0A1S8KIN0-F1
#
_entry.id   AF-A0A1S8KIN0-F1
#
_cell.length_a   1.000
_cell.length_b   1.000
_cell.length_c   1.000
_cell.angle_alpha   90.00
_cell.angle_beta   90.00
_cell.angle_gamma   90.00
#
_symmetry.space_group_name_H-M   'P 1'
#
loop_
_entity.id
_entity.type
_entity.pdbx_description
1 polymer ?
#
loop_
_entity_poly.entity_id
_entity_poly.type
_entity_poly.pdbx_seq_one_letter_code
_entity_poly.pdbx_strand_id
1 'polypeptide(L)' 'MDANVYQHFRADERTFIDSVGDWIEQVQGQYAPYLTEFLDPRQSYILETLIRQSSDLRFMFYGGYEQAERK' A
#
# COMPACT_ATOMS: atom_id res chain seq x y z
N MET A 1 11.70 2.08 -5.81
CA MET A 1 10.89 3.20 -5.28
C MET A 1 11.68 4.50 -5.31
N ASP A 2 11.03 5.63 -5.63
CA ASP A 2 11.67 6.94 -5.68
C ASP A 2 12.09 7.45 -4.30
N ALA A 3 13.31 7.96 -4.19
CA ALA A 3 13.86 8.46 -2.92
C ALA A 3 13.07 9.63 -2.31
N ASN A 4 12.30 10.36 -3.13
CA ASN A 4 11.45 11.46 -2.69
C ASN A 4 10.23 10.97 -1.89
N VAL A 5 9.76 9.75 -2.12
CA VAL A 5 8.61 9.18 -1.41
C VAL A 5 8.91 9.13 0.10
N TYR A 6 10.11 8.67 0.48
CA TYR A 6 10.52 8.57 1.89
C TYR A 6 10.59 9.90 2.63
N GLN A 7 10.60 11.05 1.94
CA GLN A 7 10.63 12.37 2.58
C GLN A 7 9.27 12.76 3.18
N HIS A 8 8.18 12.14 2.69
CA HIS A 8 6.82 12.42 3.14
C HIS A 8 6.35 11.51 4.30
N PHE A 9 7.20 10.58 4.72
CA PHE A 9 6.88 9.57 5.73
C PHE A 9 7.87 9.56 6.89
N ARG A 10 7.41 9.07 8.04
CA ARG A 10 8.24 8.96 9.24
C ARG A 10 9.21 7.78 9.10
N ALA A 11 10.27 7.79 9.90
CA ALA A 11 11.33 6.77 9.80
C ALA A 11 10.83 5.35 10.15
N ASP A 12 9.88 5.25 11.07
CA ASP A 12 9.19 4.01 11.47
C ASP A 12 8.27 3.44 10.38
N GLU A 13 7.85 4.26 9.41
CA GLU A 13 6.97 3.86 8.31
C GLU A 13 7.75 3.30 7.11
N ARG A 14 9.07 3.45 7.08
CA ARG A 14 9.91 3.04 5.94
C ARG A 14 9.82 1.54 5.66
N THR A 15 9.86 0.72 6.71
CA THR A 15 9.72 -0.74 6.57
C THR A 15 8.41 -1.12 5.89
N PHE A 16 7.32 -0.41 6.21
CA PHE A 16 6.03 -0.68 5.59
C PHE A 16 6.00 -0.21 4.12
N ILE A 17 6.59 0.94 3.82
CA ILE A 17 6.72 1.44 2.44
C ILE A 17 7.48 0.45 1.58
N ASP A 18 8.58 -0.09 2.08
CA ASP A 18 9.37 -1.10 1.38
C ASP A 18 8.51 -2.34 1.08
N SER A 19 7.76 -2.85 2.06
CA SER A 19 6.81 -3.97 1.85
C SER A 19 5.75 -3.66 0.78
N VAL A 20 5.20 -2.44 0.76
CA VAL A 20 4.22 -2.04 -0.28
C VAL A 20 4.88 -2.00 -1.66
N GLY A 21 6.15 -1.58 -1.74
CA GLY A 21 6.93 -1.63 -2.97
C GLY A 21 7.07 -3.04 -3.51
N ASP A 22 7.42 -3.98 -2.65
CA ASP A 22 7.53 -5.40 -3.01
C ASP A 22 6.19 -5.96 -3.52
N TRP A 23 5.07 -5.59 -2.87
CA TRP A 23 3.73 -6.00 -3.31
C TRP A 23 3.38 -5.44 -4.68
N ILE A 24 3.71 -4.17 -4.93
CA ILE A 24 3.49 -3.52 -6.23
C ILE A 24 4.29 -4.24 -7.32
N GLU A 25 5.57 -4.50 -7.09
CA GLU A 25 6.43 -5.24 -8.02
C GLU A 25 5.90 -6.65 -8.28
N GLN A 26 5.40 -7.34 -7.24
CA GLN A 26 4.80 -8.66 -7.38
C GLN A 26 3.55 -8.63 -8.25
N VAL A 27 2.63 -7.68 -8.02
CA VAL A 27 1.40 -7.52 -8.82
C VAL A 27 1.74 -7.21 -10.27
N GLN A 28 2.71 -6.33 -10.52
CA GLN A 28 3.15 -5.97 -11.86
C GLN A 28 3.83 -7.14 -12.58
N GLY A 29 4.71 -7.87 -11.88
CA GLY A 29 5.46 -8.99 -12.46
C GLY A 29 4.62 -10.23 -12.71
N GLN A 30 3.62 -10.51 -11.86
CA GLN A 30 2.74 -11.68 -11.99
C GLN A 30 1.43 -11.37 -12.73
N TYR A 31 1.13 -10.08 -12.94
CA TYR A 31 -0.13 -9.61 -13.51
C TYR A 31 -1.36 -10.16 -12.77
N ALA A 32 -1.22 -10.35 -11.46
CA ALA A 32 -2.20 -10.99 -10.59
C ALA A 32 -2.40 -10.16 -9.32
N PRO A 33 -3.60 -10.16 -8.71
CA PRO A 33 -3.86 -9.39 -7.50
C PRO A 33 -3.07 -9.94 -6.30
N TYR A 34 -2.65 -9.04 -5.41
CA TYR A 34 -2.05 -9.38 -4.12
C TYR A 34 -3.05 -9.08 -3.00
N LEU A 35 -3.23 -10.04 -2.08
CA LEU A 35 -4.08 -9.89 -0.91
C LEU A 35 -3.19 -9.62 0.32
N THR A 36 -3.29 -8.41 0.86
CA THR A 36 -2.57 -8.02 2.08
C THR A 36 -3.27 -8.56 3.32
N GLU A 37 -2.55 -8.53 4.45
CA GLU A 37 -3.20 -8.58 5.77
C GLU A 37 -4.04 -7.32 6.02
N PHE A 38 -4.82 -7.32 7.09
CA PHE A 38 -5.57 -6.13 7.52
C PHE A 38 -4.61 -4.99 7.85
N LEU A 39 -4.81 -3.85 7.20
CA LEU A 39 -4.00 -2.66 7.39
C LEU A 39 -4.66 -1.73 8.40
N ASP A 40 -3.85 -1.10 9.24
CA ASP A 40 -4.31 0.00 10.08
C ASP A 40 -4.63 1.24 9.21
N PRO A 41 -5.46 2.20 9.68
CA PRO A 41 -5.83 3.39 8.88
C PRO A 41 -4.64 4.15 8.30
N ARG A 42 -3.52 4.20 9.04
CA ARG A 42 -2.28 4.85 8.60
C ARG A 42 -1.61 4.07 7.47
N GLN A 43 -1.57 2.74 7.55
CA GLN A 43 -1.01 1.86 6.54
C GLN A 43 -1.85 1.89 5.26
N SER A 44 -3.18 1.86 5.37
CA SER A 44 -4.08 2.01 4.22
C SER A 44 -3.83 3.33 3.47
N TYR A 45 -3.64 4.44 4.20
CA TYR A 45 -3.32 5.73 3.59
C TYR A 45 -1.98 5.72 2.85
N ILE A 46 -0.93 5.10 3.43
CA ILE A 46 0.38 4.97 2.79
C ILE A 46 0.25 4.17 1.50
N LEU A 47 -0.42 3.00 1.55
CA LEU A 47 -0.62 2.14 0.39
C LEU A 47 -1.40 2.85 -0.72
N GLU A 48 -2.50 3.53 -0.38
CA GLU A 48 -3.27 4.31 -1.34
C GLU A 48 -2.40 5.40 -2.01
N THR A 49 -1.59 6.11 -1.22
CA THR A 49 -0.72 7.18 -1.73
C THR A 49 0.31 6.62 -2.72
N LEU A 50 0.91 5.47 -2.41
CA LEU A 50 1.91 4.83 -3.26
C LEU A 50 1.31 4.27 -4.54
N ILE A 51 0.16 3.60 -4.45
CA ILE A 51 -0.51 3.02 -5.62
C ILE A 51 -1.01 4.12 -6.56
N ARG A 52 -1.54 5.23 -6.04
CA ARG A 52 -2.02 6.36 -6.87
C ARG A 52 -0.91 7.04 -7.68
N GLN A 53 0.35 6.88 -7.32
CA GLN A 53 1.48 7.34 -8.14
C GLN A 53 1.69 6.47 -9.40
N SER A 54 1.20 5.23 -9.38
CA SER A 54 1.20 4.33 -10.53
C SER A 54 -0.18 4.35 -11.20
N SER A 55 -0.27 4.88 -12.42
CA SER A 55 -1.55 5.06 -13.12
C SER A 55 -2.30 3.76 -13.42
N ASP A 56 -1.60 2.63 -13.40
CA ASP A 56 -2.09 1.38 -13.99
C ASP A 56 -2.56 0.36 -12.93
N LEU A 57 -2.38 0.68 -11.65
CA LEU A 57 -2.75 -0.20 -10.54
C LEU A 57 -4.06 0.24 -9.88
N ARG A 58 -4.87 -0.74 -9.49
CA ARG A 58 -6.12 -0.55 -8.75
C ARG A 58 -6.00 -1.20 -7.38
N PHE A 59 -6.68 -0.61 -6.39
CA PHE A 59 -6.73 -1.14 -5.03
C PHE A 59 -8.16 -1.12 -4.49
N MET A 60 -8.43 -1.97 -3.50
CA MET A 60 -9.69 -2.03 -2.75
C MET A 60 -9.37 -2.41 -1.31
N PHE A 61 -10.06 -1.78 -0.35
CA PHE A 61 -9.96 -2.10 1.08
C PHE A 61 -11.17 -2.91 1.53
N TYR A 62 -10.97 -3.91 2.40
CA TYR A 62 -12.04 -4.76 2.90
C TYR A 62 -11.85 -5.09 4.38
N GLY A 63 -12.59 -4.38 5.24
CA GLY A 63 -12.52 -4.57 6.71
C GLY A 63 -13.60 -5.46 7.31
N GLY A 64 -14.33 -6.23 6.51
CA GLY A 64 -15.43 -7.08 6.98
C GLY A 64 -16.74 -6.35 7.32
N TYR A 65 -16.70 -5.09 7.75
CA TYR A 65 -17.87 -4.21 7.93
C TYR A 65 -17.57 -2.77 7.49
N GLU A 66 -18.63 -1.99 7.24
CA GLU A 66 -18.55 -0.70 6.53
C GLU A 66 -17.64 0.32 7.24
N GLN A 67 -17.64 0.34 8.57
CA GLN A 67 -16.89 1.29 9.41
C GLN A 67 -15.64 0.69 10.07
N ALA A 68 -15.15 -0.46 9.61
CA ALA A 68 -13.95 -1.07 10.17
C ALA A 68 -12.74 -0.15 9.98
N GLU A 69 -12.00 0.14 11.06
CA GLU A 69 -10.77 0.93 10.95
C GLU A 69 -9.64 0.11 10.31
N ARG A 70 -9.63 -1.20 10.57
CA ARG A 70 -8.71 -2.15 9.96
C ARG A 70 -9.32 -2.74 8.69
N LYS A 71 -8.72 -2.47 7.54
CA LYS A 71 -9.23 -2.89 6.21
C LYS A 71 -8.15 -3.31 5.23
#